data_AF-A0A0A1DIM2-F1
#
_entry.id   AF-A0A0A1DIM2-F1
#
_cell.length_a   1.000
_cell.length_b   1.000
_cell.length_c   1.000
_cell.angle_alpha   90.00
_cell.angle_beta   90.00
_cell.angle_gamma   90.00
#
_symmetry.space_group_name_H-M   'P 1'
#
loop_
_entity.id
_entity.type
_entity.pdbx_description
1 polymer ?
#
loop_
_entity_poly.entity_id
_entity_poly.type
_entity_poly.pdbx_seq_one_letter_code
_entity_poly.pdbx_strand_id
1 'polypeptide(L)'
;MPHVRPTETVESALRDSDAGMPDAANAAKHGVAIATIRRWRRLYQRRGQARGQAHTSVPCPRCDGGDLDRTAYAELLGWYLGDGHISSGRRSVFNLHVFNDEKYVEDNARLLDLMWRVKPGGRPHTRRAPGCVITTVSWRHWPCLFPQHGPGRKHERPIVLEPWQQAIVAEHPGPFLRGLFHSDGARVANWARRPVAGQPKVYRYPRWQFCNASEDILGLCTAALDQVEIPWRRSNRRIVSVSRREGVTRLDALIGPKV
;
A
#
# COMPACT_ATOMS: atom_id res chain seq x y z
N MET A 1 -6.35 32.26 4.09
CA MET A 1 -5.97 30.87 3.70
C MET A 1 -5.96 30.76 2.18
N PRO A 2 -4.93 30.17 1.54
CA PRO A 2 -4.93 29.98 0.10
C PRO A 2 -6.04 29.00 -0.31
N HIS A 3 -7.08 29.51 -0.99
CA HIS A 3 -8.07 28.67 -1.67
C HIS A 3 -7.38 27.97 -2.83
N VAL A 4 -7.10 26.68 -2.65
CA VAL A 4 -6.58 25.81 -3.71
C VAL A 4 -7.76 25.46 -4.63
N ARG A 5 -7.68 25.84 -5.91
CA ARG A 5 -8.69 25.50 -6.93
C ARG A 5 -8.43 24.12 -7.54
N PRO A 6 -9.43 23.41 -8.09
CA PRO A 6 -9.21 22.17 -8.82
C PRO A 6 -8.20 22.30 -9.99
N THR A 7 -7.65 21.19 -10.46
CA THR A 7 -6.73 21.19 -11.62
C THR A 7 -7.45 21.53 -12.91
N GLU A 8 -8.60 20.90 -13.15
CA GLU A 8 -9.50 21.17 -14.28
C GLU A 8 -9.84 22.66 -14.44
N THR A 9 -10.14 23.38 -13.35
CA THR A 9 -10.48 24.80 -13.41
C THR A 9 -9.30 25.64 -13.87
N VAL A 10 -8.10 25.30 -13.39
CA VAL A 10 -6.89 26.02 -13.78
C VAL A 10 -6.54 25.72 -15.23
N GLU A 11 -6.57 24.45 -15.65
CA GLU A 11 -6.28 24.05 -17.03
C GLU A 11 -7.29 24.66 -18.02
N SER A 12 -8.58 24.66 -17.68
CA SER A 12 -9.59 25.32 -18.50
C SER A 12 -9.35 26.83 -18.58
N ALA A 13 -9.03 27.49 -17.48
CA ALA A 13 -8.73 28.93 -17.47
C ALA A 13 -7.45 29.28 -18.25
N LEU A 14 -6.43 28.42 -18.21
CA LEU A 14 -5.22 28.59 -19.01
C LEU A 14 -5.54 28.40 -20.50
N ARG A 15 -6.28 27.35 -20.89
CA ARG A 15 -6.75 27.16 -22.28
C ARG A 15 -7.53 28.36 -22.81
N ASP A 16 -8.45 28.90 -22.01
CA ASP A 16 -9.19 30.12 -22.38
C ASP A 16 -8.25 31.33 -22.56
N SER A 17 -7.19 31.42 -21.74
CA SER A 17 -6.18 32.48 -21.87
C SER A 17 -5.34 32.33 -23.14
N ASP A 18 -4.99 31.11 -23.52
CA ASP A 18 -4.26 30.82 -24.77
C ASP A 18 -5.13 31.07 -26.01
N ALA A 19 -6.45 30.88 -25.88
CA ALA A 19 -7.45 31.24 -26.89
C ALA A 19 -7.75 32.76 -26.96
N GLY A 20 -7.04 33.60 -26.19
CA GLY A 20 -7.18 35.05 -26.22
C GLY A 20 -8.34 35.61 -25.40
N MET A 21 -8.98 34.81 -24.54
CA MET A 21 -10.08 35.30 -23.70
C MET A 21 -9.57 36.40 -22.73
N PRO A 22 -10.25 37.56 -22.64
CA PRO A 22 -9.89 38.60 -21.68
C PRO A 22 -9.95 38.11 -20.22
N ASP A 23 -8.99 38.54 -19.39
CA ASP A 23 -8.86 38.06 -18.01
C ASP A 23 -10.15 38.25 -17.19
N ALA A 24 -10.93 39.31 -17.46
CA ALA A 24 -12.19 39.59 -16.77
C ALA A 24 -13.30 38.58 -17.12
N ALA A 25 -13.44 38.23 -18.40
CA ALA A 25 -14.39 37.22 -18.86
C ALA A 25 -13.98 35.81 -18.36
N ASN A 26 -12.68 35.52 -18.39
CA ASN A 26 -12.11 34.28 -17.87
C ASN A 26 -12.36 34.15 -16.35
N ALA A 27 -12.09 35.21 -15.58
CA ALA A 27 -12.34 35.27 -14.15
C ALA A 27 -13.83 35.02 -13.81
N ALA A 28 -14.74 35.65 -14.54
CA ALA A 28 -16.17 35.46 -14.38
C ALA A 28 -16.60 34.02 -14.70
N LYS A 29 -16.14 33.47 -15.83
CA LYS A 29 -16.43 32.08 -16.26
C LYS A 29 -16.00 31.05 -15.21
N HIS A 30 -14.85 31.25 -14.59
CA HIS A 30 -14.27 30.29 -13.64
C HIS A 30 -14.57 30.61 -12.17
N GLY A 31 -15.37 31.64 -11.87
CA GLY A 31 -15.73 32.01 -10.50
C GLY A 31 -14.52 32.39 -9.64
N VAL A 32 -13.51 33.05 -10.22
CA VAL A 32 -12.28 33.45 -9.54
C VAL A 32 -11.99 34.94 -9.72
N ALA A 33 -11.12 35.51 -8.89
CA ALA A 33 -10.67 36.88 -9.08
C ALA A 33 -9.76 37.00 -10.32
N ILE A 34 -9.81 38.15 -11.02
CA ILE A 34 -8.91 38.48 -12.15
C ILE A 34 -7.42 38.27 -11.79
N ALA A 35 -7.03 38.67 -10.57
CA ALA A 35 -5.67 38.46 -10.06
C ALA A 35 -5.27 36.97 -10.01
N THR A 36 -6.23 36.05 -9.85
CA THR A 36 -6.01 34.60 -9.85
C THR A 36 -5.66 34.11 -11.25
N ILE A 37 -6.42 34.52 -12.28
CA ILE A 37 -6.13 34.22 -13.69
C ILE A 37 -4.73 34.73 -14.05
N ARG A 38 -4.45 36.01 -13.77
CA ARG A 38 -3.13 36.62 -14.03
C ARG A 38 -1.98 35.87 -13.35
N ARG A 39 -2.20 35.41 -12.10
CA ARG A 39 -1.23 34.59 -11.37
C ARG A 39 -1.00 33.25 -12.07
N TRP A 40 -2.05 32.53 -12.45
CA TRP A 40 -1.92 31.25 -13.15
C TRP A 40 -1.17 31.39 -14.48
N ARG A 41 -1.53 32.38 -15.31
CA ARG A 41 -0.82 32.68 -16.57
C ARG A 41 0.66 33.01 -16.33
N ARG A 42 0.97 33.79 -15.30
CA ARG A 42 2.36 34.14 -14.96
C ARG A 42 3.17 32.92 -14.52
N LEU A 43 2.62 32.08 -13.65
CA LEU A 43 3.34 30.96 -13.06
C LEU A 43 3.42 29.76 -14.01
N TYR A 44 2.31 29.37 -14.63
CA TYR A 44 2.19 28.10 -15.35
C TYR A 44 2.45 28.25 -16.86
N GLN A 45 1.87 29.25 -17.53
CA GLN A 45 2.12 29.47 -18.97
C GLN A 45 3.46 30.15 -19.23
N ARG A 46 3.71 31.31 -18.61
CA ARG A 46 4.88 32.13 -18.93
C ARG A 46 6.18 31.62 -18.32
N ARG A 47 6.13 31.15 -17.07
CA ARG A 47 7.30 30.65 -16.35
C ARG A 47 7.46 29.13 -16.43
N GLY A 48 6.51 28.41 -17.02
CA GLY A 48 6.54 26.95 -17.10
C GLY A 48 6.62 26.24 -15.74
N GLN A 49 6.25 26.90 -14.64
CA GLN A 49 6.37 26.27 -13.33
C GLN A 49 5.38 25.12 -13.23
N ALA A 50 5.88 23.94 -12.86
CA ALA A 50 5.01 22.84 -12.48
C ALA A 50 4.11 23.30 -11.33
N ARG A 51 2.81 23.07 -11.46
CA ARG A 51 1.89 23.37 -10.37
C ARG A 51 2.30 22.53 -9.16
N GLY A 52 2.45 23.17 -7.99
CA GLY A 52 2.97 22.58 -6.73
C GLY A 52 2.14 21.45 -6.11
N GLN A 53 1.34 20.75 -6.91
CA GLN A 53 0.33 19.78 -6.55
C GLN A 53 0.25 18.61 -7.55
N ALA A 54 1.23 18.44 -8.46
CA ALA A 54 1.29 17.27 -9.34
C ALA A 54 1.18 15.95 -8.55
N HIS A 55 1.78 15.90 -7.36
CA HIS A 55 1.65 14.78 -6.42
C HIS A 55 0.21 14.50 -5.95
N THR A 56 -0.71 15.46 -6.03
CA THR A 56 -2.12 15.29 -5.66
C THR A 56 -3.03 14.93 -6.84
N SER A 57 -2.53 15.07 -8.07
CA SER A 57 -3.26 14.86 -9.33
C SER A 57 -2.78 13.62 -10.09
N VAL A 58 -2.15 12.67 -9.39
CA VAL A 58 -1.79 11.37 -9.97
C VAL A 58 -3.09 10.69 -10.40
N PRO A 59 -3.26 10.34 -11.69
CA PRO A 59 -4.50 9.74 -12.18
C PRO A 59 -4.73 8.42 -11.46
N CYS A 60 -5.95 8.21 -11.01
CA CYS A 60 -6.30 6.94 -10.39
C CYS A 60 -6.31 5.83 -11.44
N PRO A 61 -5.66 4.68 -11.20
CA PRO A 61 -5.75 3.53 -12.11
C PRO A 61 -7.16 2.97 -12.29
N ARG A 62 -8.09 3.34 -11.40
CA ARG A 62 -9.47 2.86 -11.43
C ARG A 62 -10.46 3.88 -11.98
N CYS A 63 -10.27 5.16 -11.64
CA CYS A 63 -11.21 6.21 -12.05
C CYS A 63 -10.76 6.92 -13.34
N ASP A 64 -9.45 7.07 -13.54
CA ASP A 64 -8.89 8.01 -14.51
C ASP A 64 -7.93 7.33 -15.50
N GLY A 65 -7.88 6.00 -15.53
CA GLY A 65 -7.02 5.23 -16.43
C GLY A 65 -5.52 5.37 -16.17
N GLY A 66 -5.12 5.71 -14.93
CA GLY A 66 -3.71 5.80 -14.55
C GLY A 66 -2.98 4.44 -14.54
N ASP A 67 -1.66 4.47 -14.59
CA ASP A 67 -0.85 3.25 -14.47
C ASP A 67 -0.76 2.78 -13.02
N LEU A 68 -0.82 1.46 -12.81
CA LEU A 68 -0.60 0.81 -11.52
C LEU A 68 0.59 -0.13 -11.62
N ASP A 69 1.61 0.12 -10.80
CA ASP A 69 2.67 -0.86 -10.56
C ASP A 69 2.08 -2.07 -9.82
N ARG A 70 1.72 -3.10 -10.57
CA ARG A 70 1.02 -4.30 -10.07
C ARG A 70 1.83 -5.07 -9.04
N THR A 71 3.15 -5.18 -9.26
CA THR A 71 4.08 -5.84 -8.33
C THR A 71 4.14 -5.10 -6.99
N ALA A 72 4.35 -3.78 -7.01
CA ALA A 72 4.37 -2.97 -5.80
C ALA A 72 3.01 -2.95 -5.10
N TYR A 73 1.93 -2.91 -5.87
CA TYR A 73 0.57 -2.98 -5.35
C TYR A 73 0.29 -4.31 -4.65
N ALA A 74 0.69 -5.44 -5.22
CA ALA A 74 0.51 -6.76 -4.62
C ALA A 74 1.16 -6.84 -3.23
N GLU A 75 2.41 -6.37 -3.10
CA GLU A 75 3.07 -6.34 -1.79
C GLU A 75 2.42 -5.34 -0.83
N LEU A 76 2.09 -4.14 -1.30
CA LEU A 76 1.42 -3.14 -0.47
C LEU A 76 0.02 -3.61 -0.02
N LEU A 77 -0.66 -4.43 -0.81
CA LEU A 77 -1.92 -5.08 -0.44
C LEU A 77 -1.73 -6.05 0.71
N GLY A 78 -0.66 -6.87 0.69
CA GLY A 78 -0.32 -7.73 1.82
C GLY A 78 -0.08 -6.92 3.10
N TRP A 79 0.72 -5.85 3.02
CA TRP A 79 0.93 -4.92 4.14
C TRP A 79 -0.37 -4.25 4.60
N TYR A 80 -1.23 -3.85 3.66
CA TYR A 80 -2.52 -3.24 3.97
C TYR A 80 -3.41 -4.20 4.75
N LEU A 81 -3.46 -5.48 4.37
CA LEU A 81 -4.30 -6.48 5.00
C LEU A 81 -3.82 -6.84 6.41
N GLY A 82 -2.51 -6.90 6.65
CA GLY A 82 -1.97 -7.05 8.00
C GLY A 82 -2.05 -5.76 8.81
N ASP A 83 -0.98 -4.97 8.78
CA ASP A 83 -0.79 -3.79 9.65
C ASP A 83 -1.25 -2.45 9.06
N GLY A 84 -1.89 -2.47 7.89
CA GLY A 84 -2.36 -1.24 7.25
C GLY A 84 -3.71 -0.72 7.76
N HIS A 85 -3.90 0.59 7.66
CA HIS A 85 -5.14 1.28 7.99
C HIS A 85 -5.34 2.50 7.09
N ILE A 86 -6.57 2.74 6.64
CA ILE A 86 -6.94 3.95 5.89
C ILE A 86 -7.81 4.82 6.77
N SER A 87 -7.40 6.07 6.96
CA SER A 87 -8.16 7.10 7.68
C SER A 87 -8.69 8.18 6.73
N SER A 88 -9.88 8.71 7.04
CA SER A 88 -10.45 9.86 6.33
C SER A 88 -9.85 11.17 6.86
N GLY A 89 -9.38 12.01 5.96
CA GLY A 89 -8.90 13.36 6.23
C GLY A 89 -9.86 14.44 5.71
N ARG A 90 -9.42 15.71 5.83
CA ARG A 90 -10.18 16.86 5.33
C ARG A 90 -10.29 16.82 3.80
N ARG A 91 -11.37 17.42 3.27
CA ARG A 91 -11.59 17.60 1.82
C ARG A 91 -11.55 16.28 1.04
N SER A 92 -12.06 15.19 1.62
CA SER A 92 -12.11 13.85 1.00
C SER A 92 -10.75 13.27 0.61
N VAL A 93 -9.69 13.64 1.33
CA VAL A 93 -8.36 13.01 1.19
C VAL A 93 -8.29 11.87 2.18
N PHE A 94 -7.79 10.71 1.76
CA PHE A 94 -7.54 9.57 2.64
C PHE A 94 -6.05 9.44 2.93
N ASN A 95 -5.70 8.90 4.09
CA ASN A 95 -4.33 8.57 4.44
C ASN A 95 -4.20 7.06 4.58
N LEU A 96 -3.35 6.44 3.77
CA LEU A 96 -2.92 5.06 4.00
C LEU A 96 -1.80 5.10 5.04
N HIS A 97 -1.98 4.36 6.12
CA HIS A 97 -1.01 4.15 7.18
C HIS A 97 -0.58 2.68 7.17
N VAL A 98 0.71 2.41 7.34
CA VAL A 98 1.21 1.07 7.68
C VAL A 98 2.10 1.22 8.90
N PHE A 99 1.81 0.42 9.92
CA PHE A 99 2.54 0.38 11.18
C PHE A 99 3.53 -0.78 11.11
N ASN A 100 4.76 -0.57 11.55
CA ASN A 100 5.74 -1.64 11.62
C ASN A 100 6.74 -1.38 12.76
N ASP A 101 7.34 -2.43 13.29
CA ASP A 101 8.34 -2.31 14.36
C ASP A 101 9.55 -1.50 13.86
N GLU A 102 10.08 -0.61 14.72
CA GLU A 102 11.18 0.27 14.35
C GLU A 102 12.49 -0.47 14.05
N LYS A 103 12.65 -1.71 14.55
CA LYS A 103 13.84 -2.52 14.30
C LYS A 103 13.97 -2.99 12.85
N TYR A 104 12.86 -3.13 12.13
CA TYR A 104 12.84 -3.60 10.74
C TYR A 104 13.13 -2.45 9.76
N VAL A 105 14.36 -1.92 9.81
CA VAL A 105 14.77 -0.71 9.07
C VAL A 105 14.58 -0.86 7.55
N GLU A 106 14.93 -2.03 7.00
CA GLU A 106 14.81 -2.31 5.58
C GLU A 106 13.35 -2.38 5.12
N ASP A 107 12.47 -3.03 5.90
CA ASP A 107 11.04 -3.08 5.60
C ASP A 107 10.40 -1.69 5.70
N ASN A 108 10.83 -0.86 6.66
CA ASN A 108 10.37 0.52 6.79
C ASN A 108 10.78 1.39 5.59
N ALA A 109 12.00 1.22 5.07
CA ALA A 109 12.44 1.87 3.84
C ALA A 109 11.69 1.35 2.61
N ARG A 110 11.45 0.03 2.55
CA ARG A 110 10.70 -0.62 1.47
C ARG A 110 9.25 -0.14 1.42
N LEU A 111 8.59 0.07 2.55
CA LEU A 111 7.23 0.61 2.60
C LEU A 111 7.14 2.01 1.96
N LEU A 112 8.16 2.86 2.14
CA LEU A 112 8.22 4.16 1.47
C LEU A 112 8.30 3.99 -0.06
N ASP A 113 9.15 3.07 -0.54
CA ASP A 113 9.28 2.76 -1.97
C ASP A 113 7.97 2.22 -2.55
N LEU A 114 7.35 1.22 -1.90
CA LEU A 114 6.08 0.64 -2.33
C LEU A 114 4.98 1.70 -2.44
N MET A 115 4.83 2.54 -1.41
CA MET A 115 3.84 3.62 -1.41
C MET A 115 4.11 4.66 -2.51
N TRP A 116 5.39 4.92 -2.83
CA TRP A 116 5.77 5.83 -3.92
C TRP A 116 5.49 5.21 -5.29
N ARG A 117 5.79 3.93 -5.50
CA ARG A 117 5.55 3.22 -6.77
C ARG A 117 4.05 3.03 -7.07
N VAL A 118 3.25 2.72 -6.05
CA VAL A 118 1.79 2.60 -6.19
C VAL A 118 1.12 3.95 -6.41
N LYS A 119 1.73 5.02 -5.90
CA LYS A 119 1.26 6.39 -6.12
C LYS A 119 2.42 7.27 -6.62
N PRO A 120 2.80 7.15 -7.90
CA PRO A 120 3.94 7.87 -8.47
C PRO A 120 3.85 9.37 -8.23
N GLY A 121 4.94 9.99 -7.80
CA GLY A 121 4.96 11.41 -7.46
C GLY A 121 4.30 11.75 -6.11
N GLY A 122 3.72 10.77 -5.41
CA GLY A 122 3.35 10.91 -4.00
C GLY A 122 4.55 11.22 -3.11
N ARG A 123 4.27 11.66 -1.88
CA ARG A 123 5.29 11.90 -0.85
C ARG A 123 5.00 11.05 0.39
N PRO A 124 5.30 9.74 0.34
CA PRO A 124 5.29 8.90 1.53
C PRO A 124 6.23 9.51 2.58
N HIS A 125 5.81 9.46 3.84
CA HIS A 125 6.59 9.97 4.96
C HIS A 125 6.41 9.05 6.16
N THR A 126 7.36 9.10 7.09
CA THR A 126 7.31 8.33 8.33
C THR A 126 7.08 9.23 9.53
N ARG A 127 6.45 8.68 10.56
CA ARG A 127 6.44 9.23 11.92
C ARG A 127 6.80 8.12 12.90
N ARG A 128 7.52 8.45 13.97
CA ARG A 128 7.84 7.50 15.04
C ARG A 128 6.74 7.52 16.10
N ALA A 129 6.42 6.34 16.61
CA ALA A 129 5.67 6.09 17.83
C ALA A 129 6.48 5.11 18.71
N PRO A 130 6.18 4.96 20.01
CA PRO A 130 6.94 4.05 20.87
C PRO A 130 7.04 2.63 20.29
N GLY A 131 8.26 2.20 19.93
CA GLY A 131 8.55 0.88 19.32
C GLY A 131 8.06 0.69 17.88
N CYS A 132 7.59 1.74 17.20
CA CYS A 132 6.91 1.62 15.91
C CYS A 132 7.23 2.78 14.96
N VAL A 133 7.43 2.48 13.68
CA VAL A 133 7.44 3.44 12.58
C VAL A 133 6.11 3.35 11.84
N ILE A 134 5.49 4.50 11.62
CA ILE A 134 4.24 4.60 10.86
C ILE A 134 4.53 5.28 9.54
N THR A 135 4.48 4.50 8.46
CA THR A 135 4.65 5.00 7.09
C THR A 135 3.29 5.46 6.56
N THR A 136 3.22 6.64 5.96
CA THR A 136 1.97 7.26 5.54
C THR A 136 2.08 7.98 4.21
N VAL A 137 1.04 7.86 3.39
CA VAL A 137 0.87 8.61 2.15
C VAL A 137 -0.59 9.01 1.97
N SER A 138 -0.82 10.25 1.54
CA SER A 138 -2.18 10.79 1.37
C SER A 138 -2.62 10.76 -0.08
N TRP A 139 -3.85 10.33 -0.33
CA TRP A 139 -4.49 10.35 -1.66
C TRP A 139 -6.01 10.22 -1.55
N ARG A 140 -6.73 10.81 -2.51
CA ARG A 140 -8.19 10.67 -2.61
C ARG A 140 -8.61 9.26 -3.00
N HIS A 141 -7.77 8.53 -3.72
CA HIS A 141 -8.13 7.27 -4.35
C HIS A 141 -7.62 6.02 -3.62
N TRP A 142 -7.11 6.15 -2.37
CA TRP A 142 -6.79 4.95 -1.58
C TRP A 142 -7.97 3.99 -1.45
N PRO A 143 -9.22 4.43 -1.21
CA PRO A 143 -10.37 3.53 -1.22
C PRO A 143 -10.63 2.86 -2.58
N CYS A 144 -10.24 3.49 -3.70
CA CYS A 144 -10.38 2.89 -5.02
C CYS A 144 -9.42 1.70 -5.23
N LEU A 145 -8.23 1.77 -4.61
CA LEU A 145 -7.23 0.69 -4.65
C LEU A 145 -7.38 -0.31 -3.50
N PHE A 146 -8.00 0.07 -2.39
CA PHE A 146 -8.28 -0.79 -1.25
C PHE A 146 -9.77 -0.75 -0.94
N PRO A 147 -10.62 -1.33 -1.82
CA PRO A 147 -12.07 -1.33 -1.66
C PRO A 147 -12.53 -2.11 -0.42
N GLN A 148 -11.63 -2.88 0.18
CA GLN A 148 -11.83 -3.51 1.49
C GLN A 148 -11.99 -2.47 2.62
N HIS A 149 -11.68 -1.19 2.39
CA HIS A 149 -11.92 -0.12 3.36
C HIS A 149 -13.42 0.07 3.65
N GLY A 150 -13.75 0.18 4.94
CA GLY A 150 -15.10 0.35 5.45
C GLY A 150 -15.11 0.59 6.97
N PRO A 151 -16.27 0.84 7.57
CA PRO A 151 -16.40 1.08 9.02
C PRO A 151 -16.03 -0.16 9.84
N GLY A 152 -15.75 0.05 11.14
CA GLY A 152 -15.46 -1.02 12.09
C GLY A 152 -14.04 -1.60 11.98
N ARG A 153 -13.79 -2.70 12.70
CA ARG A 153 -12.48 -3.37 12.69
C ARG A 153 -12.32 -4.19 11.40
N LYS A 154 -11.11 -4.18 10.83
CA LYS A 154 -10.80 -4.86 9.56
C LYS A 154 -11.18 -6.36 9.55
N HIS A 155 -11.01 -7.04 10.68
CA HIS A 155 -11.30 -8.48 10.78
C HIS A 155 -12.77 -8.81 11.08
N GLU A 156 -13.61 -7.81 11.35
CA GLU A 156 -15.06 -7.97 11.61
C GLU A 156 -15.89 -7.71 10.35
N ARG A 157 -15.26 -7.33 9.24
CA ARG A 157 -15.90 -7.06 7.94
C ARG A 157 -15.43 -8.06 6.89
N PRO A 158 -16.23 -8.31 5.84
CA PRO A 158 -15.80 -9.11 4.70
C PRO A 158 -14.56 -8.52 4.02
N ILE A 159 -13.57 -9.36 3.74
CA ILE A 159 -12.37 -9.00 2.97
C ILE A 159 -12.40 -9.81 1.68
N VAL A 160 -13.09 -9.25 0.67
CA VAL A 160 -13.18 -9.84 -0.66
C VAL A 160 -12.31 -9.04 -1.61
N LEU A 161 -11.42 -9.72 -2.34
CA LEU A 161 -10.65 -9.09 -3.42
C LEU A 161 -11.53 -8.93 -4.65
N GLU A 162 -11.51 -7.75 -5.24
CA GLU A 162 -12.12 -7.51 -6.54
C GLU A 162 -11.44 -8.34 -7.64
N PRO A 163 -12.10 -8.64 -8.78
CA PRO A 163 -11.53 -9.49 -9.83
C PRO A 163 -10.15 -9.03 -10.33
N TRP A 164 -9.94 -7.71 -10.46
CA TRP A 164 -8.65 -7.15 -10.85
C TRP A 164 -7.57 -7.28 -9.76
N GLN A 165 -7.95 -7.25 -8.46
CA GLN A 165 -7.02 -7.52 -7.36
C GLN A 165 -6.62 -9.00 -7.34
N GLN A 166 -7.58 -9.89 -7.57
CA GLN A 166 -7.32 -11.34 -7.69
C GLN A 166 -6.35 -11.63 -8.83
N ALA A 167 -6.55 -11.02 -10.00
CA ALA A 167 -5.64 -11.15 -11.14
C ALA A 167 -4.22 -10.70 -10.80
N ILE A 168 -4.06 -9.55 -10.10
CA ILE A 168 -2.74 -9.06 -9.68
C ILE A 168 -2.08 -10.00 -8.65
N VAL A 169 -2.85 -10.50 -7.66
CA VAL A 169 -2.31 -11.44 -6.67
C VAL A 169 -1.91 -12.76 -7.32
N ALA A 170 -2.69 -13.25 -8.30
CA ALA A 170 -2.35 -14.43 -9.06
C ALA A 170 -1.11 -14.22 -9.96
N GLU A 171 -0.92 -13.02 -10.52
CA GLU A 171 0.28 -12.66 -11.29
C GLU A 171 1.51 -12.50 -10.39
N HIS A 172 1.32 -12.02 -9.16
CA HIS A 172 2.39 -11.66 -8.23
C HIS A 172 2.19 -12.23 -6.81
N PRO A 173 2.13 -13.57 -6.65
CA PRO A 173 1.86 -14.19 -5.35
C PRO A 173 3.02 -13.98 -4.36
N GLY A 174 4.27 -13.96 -4.84
CA GLY A 174 5.44 -13.71 -4.01
C GLY A 174 5.42 -12.35 -3.31
N PRO A 175 5.32 -11.23 -4.06
CA PRO A 175 5.13 -9.89 -3.50
C PRO A 175 3.96 -9.82 -2.51
N PHE A 176 2.80 -10.39 -2.85
CA PHE A 176 1.65 -10.43 -1.95
C PHE A 176 1.94 -11.16 -0.63
N LEU A 177 2.53 -12.37 -0.71
CA LEU A 177 2.95 -13.15 0.46
C LEU A 177 3.99 -12.39 1.29
N ARG A 178 4.94 -11.69 0.65
CA ARG A 178 5.92 -10.87 1.38
C ARG A 178 5.22 -9.83 2.23
N GLY A 179 4.25 -9.09 1.68
CA GLY A 179 3.50 -8.09 2.44
C GLY A 179 2.75 -8.69 3.65
N LEU A 180 2.14 -9.87 3.49
CA LEU A 180 1.45 -10.55 4.59
C LEU A 180 2.42 -11.04 5.67
N PHE A 181 3.50 -11.74 5.29
CA PHE A 181 4.45 -12.29 6.27
C PHE A 181 5.35 -11.22 6.90
N HIS A 182 5.62 -10.12 6.20
CA HIS A 182 6.39 -9.01 6.77
C HIS A 182 5.56 -8.08 7.65
N SER A 183 4.24 -8.04 7.52
CA SER A 183 3.35 -7.41 8.51
C SER A 183 3.10 -8.34 9.70
N ASP A 184 2.08 -9.19 9.58
CA ASP A 184 1.54 -10.07 10.64
C ASP A 184 2.26 -11.43 10.77
N GLY A 185 3.36 -11.62 10.03
CA GLY A 185 4.16 -12.83 10.09
C GLY A 185 5.36 -12.74 11.04
N ALA A 186 5.76 -13.90 11.55
CA ALA A 186 6.96 -14.08 12.36
C ALA A 186 7.79 -15.25 11.82
N ARG A 187 9.09 -15.00 11.64
CA ARG A 187 10.09 -16.02 11.33
C ARG A 187 10.82 -16.39 12.62
N VAL A 188 10.53 -17.57 13.16
CA VAL A 188 11.02 -18.01 14.48
C VAL A 188 11.86 -19.27 14.38
N ALA A 189 12.85 -19.41 15.26
CA ALA A 189 13.57 -20.65 15.42
C ALA A 189 12.76 -21.61 16.30
N ASN A 190 12.23 -22.67 15.70
CA ASN A 190 11.61 -23.77 16.44
C ASN A 190 12.70 -24.75 16.88
N TRP A 191 12.50 -25.45 18.01
CA TRP A 191 13.42 -26.47 18.49
C TRP A 191 12.68 -27.77 18.79
N ALA A 192 13.31 -28.90 18.50
CA ALA A 192 12.79 -30.23 18.79
C ALA A 192 13.89 -31.13 19.34
N ARG A 193 13.56 -31.98 20.30
CA ARG A 193 14.47 -32.99 20.87
C ARG A 193 14.14 -34.35 20.26
N ARG A 194 15.11 -35.00 19.61
CA ARG A 194 14.97 -36.35 19.06
C ARG A 194 16.11 -37.23 19.59
N PRO A 195 15.84 -38.47 20.03
CA PRO A 195 16.91 -39.41 20.33
C PRO A 195 17.61 -39.83 19.03
N VAL A 196 18.93 -39.76 19.03
CA VAL A 196 19.80 -40.24 17.94
C VAL A 196 20.90 -41.07 18.59
N ALA A 197 20.97 -42.36 18.24
CA ALA A 197 21.89 -43.32 18.87
C ALA A 197 21.82 -43.31 20.42
N GLY A 198 20.61 -43.24 20.98
CA GLY A 198 20.39 -43.24 22.43
C GLY A 198 20.68 -41.91 23.14
N GLN A 199 21.25 -40.91 22.45
CA GLN A 199 21.49 -39.58 23.01
C GLN A 199 20.46 -38.55 22.52
N PRO A 200 19.98 -37.65 23.40
CA PRO A 200 19.06 -36.61 22.99
C PRO A 200 19.75 -35.52 22.17
N LYS A 201 19.39 -35.39 20.90
CA LYS A 201 19.86 -34.31 20.02
C LYS A 201 18.79 -33.23 19.87
N VAL A 202 19.17 -31.97 20.09
CA VAL A 202 18.31 -30.81 19.86
C VAL A 202 18.51 -30.33 18.43
N TYR A 203 17.42 -30.24 17.68
CA TYR A 203 17.40 -29.70 16.34
C TYR A 203 16.70 -28.35 16.33
N ARG A 204 17.31 -27.35 15.70
CA ARG A 204 16.72 -26.03 15.47
C ARG A 204 16.32 -25.90 14.01
N TYR A 205 15.09 -25.51 13.75
CA TYR A 205 14.58 -25.30 12.40
C TYR A 205 13.83 -23.97 12.31
N PRO A 206 14.09 -23.15 11.27
CA PRO A 206 13.28 -21.96 11.04
C PRO A 206 11.85 -22.36 10.72
N ARG A 207 10.90 -21.54 11.14
CA ARG A 207 9.47 -21.67 10.85
C ARG A 207 8.91 -20.28 10.59
N TRP A 208 8.04 -20.18 9.59
CA TRP A 208 7.19 -19.01 9.42
C TRP A 208 5.82 -19.26 10.06
N GLN A 209 5.29 -18.25 10.73
CA GLN A 209 3.92 -18.21 11.22
C GLN A 209 3.28 -16.92 10.75
N PHE A 210 2.08 -17.01 10.20
CA PHE A 210 1.22 -15.87 9.87
C PHE A 210 0.00 -15.90 10.80
N CYS A 211 -0.22 -14.83 11.56
CA CYS A 211 -1.28 -14.75 12.55
C CYS A 211 -2.27 -13.66 12.18
N ASN A 212 -3.53 -14.00 11.91
CA ASN A 212 -4.56 -13.01 11.62
C ASN A 212 -5.92 -13.43 12.21
N ALA A 213 -6.75 -12.45 12.57
CA ALA A 213 -8.08 -12.70 13.13
C ALA A 213 -9.16 -12.88 12.03
N SER A 214 -8.92 -12.38 10.83
CA SER A 214 -9.84 -12.49 9.69
C SER A 214 -9.68 -13.83 8.99
N GLU A 215 -10.78 -14.58 8.89
CA GLU A 215 -10.82 -15.83 8.13
C GLU A 215 -10.52 -15.59 6.65
N ASP A 216 -11.06 -14.51 6.08
CA ASP A 216 -10.84 -14.13 4.70
C ASP A 216 -9.36 -13.85 4.41
N ILE A 217 -8.67 -13.10 5.28
CA ILE A 217 -7.23 -12.83 5.11
C ILE A 217 -6.40 -14.12 5.25
N LEU A 218 -6.77 -15.01 6.16
CA LEU A 218 -6.14 -16.33 6.26
C LEU A 218 -6.35 -17.15 4.97
N GLY A 219 -7.57 -17.13 4.42
CA GLY A 219 -7.90 -17.79 3.16
C GLY A 219 -7.10 -17.24 1.97
N LEU A 220 -6.94 -15.91 1.88
CA LEU A 220 -6.10 -15.28 0.86
C LEU A 220 -4.62 -15.69 1.00
N CYS A 221 -4.11 -15.75 2.24
CA CYS A 221 -2.75 -16.21 2.51
C CYS A 221 -2.55 -17.66 2.09
N THR A 222 -3.45 -18.56 2.47
CA THR A 222 -3.34 -19.99 2.14
C THR A 222 -3.48 -20.26 0.65
N ALA A 223 -4.41 -19.58 -0.03
CA ALA A 223 -4.56 -19.70 -1.47
C ALA A 223 -3.29 -19.24 -2.22
N ALA A 224 -2.67 -18.14 -1.80
CA ALA A 224 -1.42 -17.68 -2.38
C ALA A 224 -0.25 -18.65 -2.10
N LEU A 225 -0.19 -19.25 -0.90
CA LEU A 225 0.80 -20.29 -0.57
C LEU A 225 0.62 -21.55 -1.42
N ASP A 226 -0.62 -21.99 -1.64
CA ASP A 226 -0.96 -23.14 -2.47
C ASP A 226 -0.56 -22.90 -3.93
N GLN A 227 -0.81 -21.70 -4.45
CA GLN A 227 -0.43 -21.33 -5.82
C GLN A 227 1.08 -21.43 -6.07
N VAL A 228 1.90 -21.08 -5.07
CA VAL A 228 3.36 -21.22 -5.15
C VAL A 228 3.85 -22.53 -4.54
N GLU A 229 2.97 -23.50 -4.31
CA GLU A 229 3.24 -24.85 -3.83
C GLU A 229 4.07 -24.90 -2.52
N ILE A 230 3.85 -23.94 -1.62
CA ILE A 230 4.52 -23.91 -0.33
C ILE A 230 3.64 -24.65 0.70
N PRO A 231 4.09 -25.80 1.23
CA PRO A 231 3.29 -26.58 2.15
C PRO A 231 3.12 -25.85 3.49
N TRP A 232 1.87 -25.63 3.87
CA TRP A 232 1.49 -24.97 5.11
C TRP A 232 0.59 -25.89 5.95
N ARG A 233 0.44 -25.51 7.23
CA ARG A 233 -0.52 -26.13 8.13
C ARG A 233 -1.22 -25.05 8.94
N ARG A 234 -2.52 -25.23 9.18
CA ARG A 234 -3.24 -24.45 10.18
C ARG A 234 -2.89 -24.94 11.58
N SER A 235 -2.15 -24.13 12.33
CA SER A 235 -1.73 -24.48 13.70
C SER A 235 -2.86 -24.24 14.72
N ASN A 236 -3.72 -23.25 14.46
CA ASN A 236 -4.97 -23.01 15.17
C ASN A 236 -5.90 -22.13 14.30
N ARG A 237 -7.03 -21.68 14.85
CA ARG A 237 -8.00 -20.83 14.13
C ARG A 237 -7.38 -19.57 13.51
N ARG A 238 -6.34 -18.99 14.10
CA ARG A 238 -5.74 -17.72 13.66
C ARG A 238 -4.36 -17.84 13.03
N ILE A 239 -3.74 -19.02 13.06
CA ILE A 239 -2.33 -19.19 12.70
C ILE A 239 -2.15 -20.18 11.56
N VAL A 240 -1.58 -19.70 10.46
CA VAL A 240 -1.00 -20.50 9.37
C VAL A 240 0.49 -20.65 9.60
N SER A 241 1.05 -21.84 9.40
CA SER A 241 2.47 -22.12 9.66
C SER A 241 3.13 -22.87 8.51
N VAL A 242 4.25 -22.35 8.04
CA VAL A 242 5.16 -23.01 7.09
C VAL A 242 6.35 -23.52 7.88
N SER A 243 6.46 -24.85 7.99
CA SER A 243 7.39 -25.49 8.96
C SER A 243 8.26 -26.57 8.34
N ARG A 244 7.89 -27.08 7.16
CA ARG A 244 8.73 -28.05 6.44
C ARG A 244 9.96 -27.34 5.93
N ARG A 245 11.13 -27.98 6.03
CA ARG A 245 12.41 -27.36 5.67
C ARG A 245 12.38 -26.86 4.23
N GLU A 246 11.89 -27.67 3.28
CA GLU A 246 11.76 -27.25 1.89
C GLU A 246 10.81 -26.06 1.71
N GLY A 247 9.68 -26.05 2.42
CA GLY A 247 8.70 -24.96 2.36
C GLY A 247 9.24 -23.65 2.93
N VAL A 248 9.98 -23.71 4.03
CA VAL A 248 10.63 -22.53 4.63
C VAL A 248 11.71 -21.98 3.72
N THR A 249 12.56 -22.85 3.14
CA THR A 249 13.58 -22.41 2.17
C THR A 249 12.96 -21.79 0.92
N ARG A 250 11.88 -22.38 0.38
CA ARG A 250 11.16 -21.82 -0.77
C ARG A 250 10.51 -20.48 -0.43
N LEU A 251 9.90 -20.37 0.75
CA LEU A 251 9.31 -19.10 1.21
C LEU A 251 10.39 -18.04 1.41
N ASP A 252 11.49 -18.35 2.11
CA ASP A 252 12.62 -17.42 2.30
C ASP A 252 13.19 -16.91 0.97
N ALA A 253 13.32 -17.78 -0.03
CA ALA A 253 13.79 -17.40 -1.36
C ALA A 253 12.78 -16.49 -2.09
N LEU A 254 11.48 -16.72 -1.89
CA LEU A 254 10.41 -15.99 -2.55
C LEU A 254 10.16 -14.62 -1.94
N ILE A 255 10.13 -14.54 -0.60
CA ILE A 255 9.71 -13.33 0.11
C ILE A 255 10.85 -12.65 0.85
N GLY A 256 12.05 -13.23 0.90
CA GLY A 256 13.17 -12.75 1.70
C GLY A 256 13.00 -13.05 3.20
N PRO A 257 14.09 -13.05 3.99
CA PRO A 257 13.99 -13.18 5.44
C PRO A 257 13.43 -11.89 6.05
N LYS A 258 12.65 -12.02 7.13
CA LYS A 258 12.32 -10.90 8.03
C LYS A 258 13.38 -10.86 9.14
N VAL A 259 14.22 -9.82 9.11
CA VAL A 259 15.37 -9.60 10.02
C VAL A 259 15.29 -8.25 10.67
#